data_AF-B3RKZ7-F1
#
_entry.id   AF-B3RKZ7-F1
#
_cell.length_a   1.000
_cell.length_b   1.000
_cell.length_c   1.000
_cell.angle_alpha   90.00
_cell.angle_beta   90.00
_cell.angle_gamma   90.00
#
_symmetry.space_group_name_H-M   'P 1'
#
loop_
_entity.id
_entity.type
_entity.pdbx_description
1 polymer ?
#
loop_
_entity_poly.entity_id
_entity_poly.type
_entity_poly.pdbx_seq_one_letter_code
_entity_poly.pdbx_strand_id
1 'polypeptide(L)'
;MSKLHKPFFSRRLVDYLLIVGTEETTYDVFGTANTIHHPQLLRRFPPQDYPDFYLPPDVVYFCQPEGYTSSIGNQQLGNKEATSFIFTLTEKDSGMRRYGVSVNFYQTFNQPLQLPHDNHPSQANDNDSSSPRQPQRQNKTFLISLCIISHHAFFTSFRKCINILREIIDTHPVCHQDGNSSQLWLPLIQASPNQGSQYDQVVEEIEAWIERFLKSPTPIPGQTRVEIELLDKHHSPIVLALPNSSRFTLTDFPVHLPVELLGVETFIRVFTCMLLQHKYNR
;
A
#
# COMPACT_ATOMS: atom_id res chain seq x y z
N MET A 1 8.42 -34.24 -27.17
CA MET A 1 7.32 -34.04 -26.20
C MET A 1 7.72 -32.93 -25.25
N SER A 2 7.33 -31.69 -25.57
CA SER A 2 7.58 -30.52 -24.70
C SER A 2 6.81 -30.70 -23.41
N LYS A 3 7.51 -30.78 -22.27
CA LYS A 3 6.91 -30.68 -20.94
C LYS A 3 6.18 -29.34 -20.90
N LEU A 4 4.85 -29.37 -21.06
CA LEU A 4 3.99 -28.21 -20.83
C LEU A 4 4.21 -27.85 -19.37
N HIS A 5 4.93 -26.75 -19.12
CA HIS A 5 5.16 -26.23 -17.78
C HIS A 5 3.78 -26.06 -17.13
N LYS A 6 3.44 -26.90 -16.15
CA LYS A 6 2.23 -26.67 -15.35
C LYS A 6 2.41 -25.26 -14.75
N PRO A 7 1.43 -24.35 -14.94
CA PRO A 7 1.52 -23.03 -14.34
C PRO A 7 1.66 -23.22 -12.83
N PHE A 8 2.67 -22.56 -12.25
CA PHE A 8 2.90 -22.58 -10.82
C PHE A 8 1.66 -22.01 -10.13
N PHE A 9 1.10 -22.76 -9.19
CA PHE A 9 -0.04 -22.33 -8.41
C PHE A 9 0.47 -21.92 -7.02
N SER A 10 0.52 -20.61 -6.77
CA SER A 10 0.84 -20.11 -5.43
C SER A 10 -0.24 -20.52 -4.45
N ARG A 11 0.18 -21.11 -3.32
CA ARG A 11 -0.73 -21.49 -2.23
C ARG A 11 -1.17 -20.29 -1.38
N ARG A 12 -0.45 -19.17 -1.47
CA ARG A 12 -0.77 -17.94 -0.73
C ARG A 12 -1.66 -17.05 -1.57
N LEU A 13 -2.73 -16.56 -0.95
CA LEU A 13 -3.66 -15.64 -1.59
C LEU A 13 -3.05 -14.24 -1.71
N VAL A 14 -2.37 -13.80 -0.66
CA VAL A 14 -1.62 -12.54 -0.58
C VAL A 14 -0.22 -12.88 -0.09
N ASP A 15 0.80 -12.35 -0.77
CA ASP A 15 2.19 -12.46 -0.32
C ASP A 15 2.47 -11.38 0.72
N TYR A 16 2.21 -10.11 0.42
CA TYR A 16 2.46 -9.01 1.37
C TYR A 16 1.36 -7.96 1.38
N LEU A 17 1.17 -7.31 2.52
CA LEU A 17 0.54 -6.00 2.66
C LEU A 17 1.59 -5.00 3.14
N LEU A 18 1.75 -3.90 2.41
CA LEU A 18 2.76 -2.88 2.64
C LEU A 18 2.10 -1.55 2.98
N ILE A 19 2.72 -0.82 3.90
CA ILE A 19 2.49 0.60 4.14
C ILE A 19 3.76 1.32 3.71
N VAL A 20 3.66 2.17 2.70
CA VAL A 20 4.77 2.94 2.13
C VAL A 20 4.46 4.42 2.30
N GLY A 21 5.48 5.23 2.57
CA GLY A 21 5.33 6.67 2.72
C GLY A 21 6.70 7.34 2.70
N THR A 22 6.86 8.43 3.44
CA THR A 22 8.15 9.13 3.54
C THR A 22 8.51 9.34 5.00
N GLU A 23 9.79 9.24 5.31
CA GLU A 23 10.35 9.60 6.61
C GLU A 23 10.71 11.08 6.61
N GLU A 24 10.42 11.75 7.73
CA GLU A 24 10.87 13.13 7.93
C GLU A 24 12.01 13.11 8.95
N THR A 25 13.22 13.42 8.49
CA THR A 25 14.35 13.58 9.41
C THR A 25 14.26 14.95 10.08
N THR A 26 14.73 15.08 11.32
CA THR A 26 14.70 16.34 12.09
C THR A 26 15.35 17.53 11.38
N TYR A 27 16.17 17.27 10.36
CA TYR A 27 16.83 18.26 9.52
C TYR A 27 15.90 18.91 8.47
N ASP A 28 14.78 18.27 8.13
CA ASP A 28 13.82 18.76 7.12
C ASP A 28 12.90 19.88 7.63
N VAL A 29 12.94 20.18 8.94
CA VAL A 29 12.18 21.31 9.54
C VAL A 29 12.65 22.67 9.00
N PHE A 30 13.86 22.74 8.45
CA PHE A 30 14.42 23.94 7.81
C PHE A 30 14.49 23.82 6.26
N GLY A 31 13.95 22.74 5.69
CA GLY A 31 13.98 22.45 4.26
C GLY A 31 13.02 23.31 3.45
N THR A 32 13.52 23.87 2.35
CA THR A 32 12.73 24.59 1.34
C THR A 32 11.62 23.68 0.77
N ALA A 33 10.41 24.24 0.55
CA ALA A 33 9.17 23.55 0.15
C ALA A 33 9.16 22.78 -1.20
N ASN A 34 10.32 22.34 -1.72
CA ASN A 34 10.50 21.72 -3.04
C ASN A 34 11.44 20.49 -3.02
N THR A 35 11.78 19.92 -1.86
CA THR A 35 12.54 18.66 -1.83
C THR A 35 11.61 17.47 -2.12
N ILE A 36 11.94 16.72 -3.17
CA ILE A 36 11.29 15.43 -3.45
C ILE A 36 11.81 14.43 -2.42
N HIS A 37 10.91 13.87 -1.63
CA HIS A 37 11.25 12.81 -0.68
C HIS A 37 11.15 11.44 -1.36
N HIS A 38 12.13 10.58 -1.09
CA HIS A 38 12.13 9.21 -1.57
C HIS A 38 11.16 8.35 -0.76
N PRO A 39 10.38 7.47 -1.43
CA PRO A 39 9.49 6.57 -0.72
C PRO A 39 10.26 5.55 0.10
N GLN A 40 9.74 5.26 1.28
CA GLN A 40 10.28 4.30 2.23
C GLN A 40 9.21 3.31 2.67
N LEU A 41 9.66 2.10 3.02
CA LEU A 41 8.81 1.08 3.60
C LEU A 41 8.57 1.42 5.07
N LEU A 42 7.37 1.93 5.38
CA LEU A 42 6.98 2.28 6.74
C LEU A 42 6.64 1.03 7.55
N ARG A 43 5.89 0.11 6.95
CA ARG A 43 5.54 -1.17 7.59
C ARG A 43 5.23 -2.25 6.55
N ARG A 44 5.44 -3.52 6.92
CA ARG A 44 5.03 -4.68 6.11
C ARG A 44 4.42 -5.79 6.94
N PHE A 45 3.53 -6.54 6.29
CA PHE A 45 2.92 -7.76 6.78
C PHE A 45 3.09 -8.85 5.71
N PRO A 46 3.60 -10.04 6.06
CA PRO A 46 4.28 -10.35 7.32
C PRO A 46 5.56 -9.50 7.52
N PRO A 47 6.11 -9.43 8.74
CA PRO A 47 7.33 -8.69 9.01
C PRO A 47 8.60 -9.33 8.42
N GLN A 48 8.57 -10.62 8.12
CA GLN A 48 9.70 -11.39 7.59
C GLN A 48 9.43 -11.86 6.17
N ASP A 49 10.51 -12.07 5.41
CA ASP A 49 10.39 -12.54 4.04
C ASP A 49 10.05 -14.02 3.92
N TYR A 50 9.37 -14.40 2.83
CA TYR A 50 9.14 -15.79 2.52
C TYR A 50 10.38 -16.42 1.87
N PRO A 51 10.71 -17.69 2.17
CA PRO A 51 11.86 -18.37 1.56
C PRO A 51 11.77 -18.45 0.02
N ASP A 52 10.54 -18.50 -0.53
CA ASP A 52 10.27 -18.56 -1.97
C ASP A 52 9.94 -17.18 -2.57
N PHE A 53 9.95 -16.13 -1.76
CA PHE A 53 9.79 -14.76 -2.23
C PHE A 53 10.35 -13.75 -1.23
N TYR A 54 11.47 -13.14 -1.59
CA TYR A 54 11.99 -11.97 -0.89
C TYR A 54 11.34 -10.71 -1.45
N LEU A 55 10.79 -9.87 -0.59
CA LEU A 55 10.21 -8.59 -1.00
C LEU A 55 11.33 -7.69 -1.56
N PRO A 56 11.26 -7.27 -2.84
CA PRO A 56 12.29 -6.39 -3.39
C PRO A 56 12.28 -5.04 -2.67
N PRO A 57 13.44 -4.50 -2.25
CA PRO A 57 13.49 -3.21 -1.55
C PRO A 57 12.94 -2.07 -2.42
N ASP A 58 13.13 -2.17 -3.74
CA ASP A 58 12.66 -1.16 -4.72
C ASP A 58 11.14 -1.12 -4.90
N VAL A 59 10.38 -2.04 -4.28
CA VAL A 59 8.90 -2.09 -4.38
C VAL A 59 8.24 -0.77 -3.95
N VAL A 60 8.90 0.00 -3.09
CA VAL A 60 8.44 1.31 -2.62
C VAL A 60 8.31 2.32 -3.76
N TYR A 61 9.20 2.27 -4.76
CA TYR A 61 9.15 3.12 -5.95
C TYR A 61 8.01 2.72 -6.89
N PHE A 62 7.59 1.46 -6.87
CA PHE A 62 6.39 1.04 -7.58
C PHE A 62 5.12 1.51 -6.86
N CYS A 63 5.14 1.58 -5.52
CA CYS A 63 4.01 2.11 -4.73
C CYS A 63 3.91 3.65 -4.84
N GLN A 64 5.00 4.36 -5.10
CA GLN A 64 5.03 5.83 -5.25
C GLN A 64 5.92 6.25 -6.43
N PRO A 65 5.48 6.01 -7.69
CA PRO A 65 6.32 6.23 -8.87
C PRO A 65 6.66 7.71 -9.12
N GLU A 66 5.78 8.63 -8.69
CA GLU A 66 5.97 10.08 -8.83
C GLU A 66 6.73 10.70 -7.62
N GLY A 67 7.00 9.90 -6.58
CA GLY A 67 7.52 10.40 -5.30
C GLY A 67 6.52 11.28 -4.54
N TYR A 68 7.00 11.90 -3.46
CA TYR A 68 6.23 12.84 -2.64
C TYR A 68 6.93 14.20 -2.58
N THR A 69 6.14 15.26 -2.76
CA THR A 69 6.59 16.65 -2.54
C THR A 69 5.89 17.20 -1.31
N SER A 70 6.68 17.60 -0.31
CA SER A 70 6.15 18.15 0.94
C SER A 70 5.64 19.58 0.72
N SER A 71 4.36 19.72 0.41
CA SER A 71 3.75 21.05 0.35
C SER A 71 3.44 21.53 1.77
N ILE A 72 4.29 22.43 2.30
CA ILE A 72 3.99 23.18 3.52
C ILE A 72 2.78 24.07 3.22
N GLY A 73 1.64 23.79 3.85
CA GLY A 73 0.59 24.80 4.04
C GLY A 73 -0.59 24.84 3.07
N ASN A 74 -0.82 23.84 2.20
CA ASN A 74 -2.06 23.79 1.41
C ASN A 74 -2.99 22.66 1.87
N GLN A 75 -4.03 23.03 2.63
CA GLN A 75 -5.20 22.19 2.95
C GLN A 75 -5.87 21.57 1.70
N GLN A 76 -5.52 22.02 0.48
CA GLN A 76 -6.04 21.48 -0.77
C GLN A 76 -5.54 20.07 -1.12
N LEU A 77 -4.39 19.62 -0.59
CA LEU A 77 -3.89 18.26 -0.87
C LEU A 77 -4.63 17.17 -0.09
N GLY A 78 -5.09 17.47 1.13
CA GLY A 78 -5.88 16.55 1.95
C GLY A 78 -7.23 16.16 1.33
N ASN A 79 -7.73 16.96 0.38
CA ASN A 79 -8.96 16.69 -0.37
C ASN A 79 -8.72 16.03 -1.74
N LYS A 80 -7.47 15.68 -2.09
CA LYS A 80 -7.23 14.90 -3.31
C LYS A 80 -7.76 13.49 -3.11
N GLU A 81 -8.62 13.06 -4.03
CA GLU A 81 -9.16 11.71 -4.08
C GLU A 81 -8.01 10.67 -4.16
N ALA A 82 -8.19 9.52 -3.51
CA ALA A 82 -7.18 8.48 -3.52
C ALA A 82 -6.97 7.94 -4.94
N THR A 83 -5.72 7.71 -5.31
CA THR A 83 -5.38 7.16 -6.62
C THR A 83 -5.05 5.68 -6.47
N SER A 84 -5.72 4.83 -7.25
CA SER A 84 -5.46 3.39 -7.27
C SER A 84 -4.84 2.95 -8.59
N PHE A 85 -3.85 2.06 -8.55
CA PHE A 85 -3.20 1.52 -9.74
C PHE A 85 -2.62 0.13 -9.49
N ILE A 86 -2.17 -0.51 -10.56
CA ILE A 86 -1.63 -1.87 -10.54
C ILE A 86 -0.25 -1.86 -11.20
N PHE A 87 0.72 -2.53 -10.58
CA PHE A 87 2.04 -2.78 -11.16
C PHE A 87 2.36 -4.27 -11.16
N THR A 88 3.39 -4.67 -11.90
CA THR A 88 3.84 -6.07 -11.97
C THR A 88 5.34 -6.17 -11.67
N LEU A 89 5.69 -6.96 -10.66
CA LEU A 89 7.05 -7.37 -10.37
C LEU A 89 7.34 -8.66 -11.12
N THR A 90 8.39 -8.67 -11.93
CA THR A 90 8.84 -9.86 -12.66
C THR A 90 10.19 -10.29 -12.13
N GLU A 91 10.26 -11.50 -11.58
CA GLU A 91 11.51 -12.09 -11.13
C GLU A 91 12.37 -12.48 -12.33
N LYS A 92 13.62 -12.00 -12.33
CA LYS A 92 14.54 -12.02 -13.48
C LYS A 92 14.77 -13.43 -14.05
N ASP A 93 15.07 -14.39 -13.18
CA ASP A 93 15.53 -15.72 -13.61
C ASP A 93 14.38 -16.71 -13.80
N SER A 94 13.35 -16.61 -12.96
CA SER A 94 12.19 -17.52 -13.00
C SER A 94 11.10 -17.05 -13.98
N GLY A 95 11.08 -15.77 -14.34
CA GLY A 95 9.98 -15.14 -15.08
C GLY A 95 8.67 -15.07 -14.27
N MET A 96 8.72 -15.41 -12.98
CA MET A 96 7.54 -15.36 -12.12
C MET A 96 7.06 -13.94 -11.95
N ARG A 97 5.75 -13.77 -12.05
CA ARG A 97 5.10 -12.46 -11.91
C ARG A 97 4.36 -12.39 -10.57
N ARG A 98 4.44 -11.22 -9.95
CA ARG A 98 3.58 -10.81 -8.84
C ARG A 98 2.98 -9.46 -9.17
N TYR A 99 1.71 -9.32 -8.84
CA TYR A 99 0.97 -8.10 -9.05
C TYR A 99 0.97 -7.29 -7.76
N GLY A 100 1.24 -5.99 -7.89
CA GLY A 100 1.04 -5.02 -6.83
C GLY A 100 -0.24 -4.24 -7.09
N VAL A 101 -1.16 -4.23 -6.12
CA VAL A 101 -2.36 -3.38 -6.14
C VAL A 101 -2.13 -2.29 -5.10
N SER A 102 -2.02 -1.04 -5.54
CA SER A 102 -1.65 0.08 -4.65
C SER A 102 -2.72 1.16 -4.64
N VAL A 103 -2.95 1.74 -3.47
CA VAL A 103 -3.83 2.89 -3.24
C VAL A 103 -3.02 3.96 -2.52
N ASN A 104 -2.86 5.11 -3.18
CA ASN A 104 -2.15 6.27 -2.64
C ASN A 104 -3.14 7.33 -2.18
N PHE A 105 -2.91 7.89 -1.00
CA PHE A 105 -3.75 8.91 -0.39
C PHE A 105 -2.91 9.81 0.52
N TYR A 106 -3.43 11.00 0.78
CA TYR A 106 -2.75 11.99 1.63
C TYR A 106 -3.29 11.92 3.06
N GLN A 107 -2.39 11.82 4.05
CA GLN A 107 -2.71 11.76 5.47
C GLN A 107 -2.05 12.91 6.24
N THR A 108 -2.81 13.60 7.10
CA THR A 108 -2.31 14.79 7.82
C THR A 108 -1.94 14.49 9.26
N PHE A 109 -0.65 14.45 9.60
CA PHE A 109 -0.18 14.19 10.95
C PHE A 109 0.14 15.50 11.69
N ASN A 110 -0.17 15.53 13.00
CA ASN A 110 0.18 16.64 13.89
C ASN A 110 1.59 16.49 14.48
N GLN A 111 2.25 15.37 14.20
CA GLN A 111 3.60 15.01 14.65
C GLN A 111 4.35 14.38 13.47
N PRO A 112 5.68 14.54 13.38
CA PRO A 112 6.49 13.93 12.33
C PRO A 112 6.46 12.39 12.42
N LEU A 113 6.48 11.72 11.27
CA LEU A 113 6.65 10.28 11.17
C LEU A 113 8.10 9.93 11.53
N GLN A 114 8.34 9.42 12.74
CA GLN A 114 9.65 8.93 13.17
C GLN A 114 9.68 7.39 13.11
N LEU A 115 10.64 6.79 12.40
CA LEU A 115 10.89 5.35 12.51
C LEU A 115 11.59 5.05 13.86
N PRO A 116 11.37 3.88 14.47
CA PRO A 116 12.16 3.45 15.61
C PRO A 116 13.60 3.16 15.16
N HIS A 117 14.47 4.17 15.25
CA HIS A 117 15.90 4.01 15.02
C HIS A 117 16.57 3.40 16.26
N ASP A 118 17.49 2.44 16.06
CA ASP A 118 18.31 1.86 17.12
C ASP A 118 18.97 2.96 17.98
N ASN A 119 18.83 2.83 19.30
CA ASN A 119 19.37 3.73 20.31
C ASN A 119 20.90 3.84 20.22
N HIS A 120 21.42 4.78 19.43
CA HIS A 120 22.75 5.32 19.66
C HIS A 120 22.62 6.58 20.54
N PRO A 121 23.10 6.54 21.80
CA PRO A 121 23.02 7.70 22.67
C PRO A 121 23.97 8.78 22.16
N SER A 122 23.42 9.77 21.47
CA SER A 122 24.14 11.01 21.19
C SER A 122 24.12 11.84 22.47
N GLN A 123 25.19 11.75 23.26
CA GLN A 123 25.45 12.69 24.34
C GLN A 123 25.68 14.08 23.71
N ALA A 124 24.72 14.98 23.91
CA ALA A 124 24.93 16.41 23.75
C ALA A 124 24.65 17.08 25.10
N ASN A 125 25.72 17.38 25.83
CA ASN A 125 25.69 18.47 26.79
C ASN A 125 25.47 19.77 26.00
N ASP A 126 24.55 20.62 26.44
CA ASP A 126 24.89 22.03 26.69
C ASP A 126 23.75 22.75 27.43
N ASN A 127 24.15 23.41 28.51
CA ASN A 127 23.38 24.44 29.18
C ASN A 127 23.36 25.68 28.28
N ASP A 128 22.18 26.10 27.81
CA ASP A 128 21.95 27.53 27.65
C ASP A 128 20.47 27.91 27.81
N SER A 129 20.26 28.86 28.69
CA SER A 129 18.98 29.44 29.05
C SER A 129 18.49 30.38 27.95
N SER A 130 17.64 29.87 27.07
CA SER A 130 16.76 30.70 26.23
C SER A 130 15.35 30.09 26.23
N SER A 131 14.35 30.93 26.49
CA SER A 131 12.95 30.52 26.63
C SER A 131 12.49 29.59 25.50
N PRO A 132 11.80 28.47 25.79
CA PRO A 132 11.33 27.59 24.73
C PRO A 132 10.22 28.32 23.97
N ARG A 133 10.55 28.88 22.80
CA ARG A 133 9.53 29.18 21.79
C ARG A 133 8.84 27.85 21.51
N GLN A 134 7.60 27.70 21.98
CA GLN A 134 6.80 26.51 21.71
C GLN A 134 6.84 26.23 20.21
N PRO A 135 7.32 25.07 19.75
CA PRO A 135 7.26 24.72 18.34
C PRO A 135 5.77 24.75 17.97
N GLN A 136 5.39 25.68 17.09
CA GLN A 136 4.06 25.70 16.50
C GLN A 136 3.81 24.30 15.94
N ARG A 137 2.83 23.57 16.50
CA ARG A 137 2.34 22.29 15.95
C ARG A 137 1.84 22.56 14.55
N GLN A 138 2.69 22.34 13.56
CA GLN A 138 2.33 22.46 12.16
C GLN A 138 1.85 21.09 11.69
N ASN A 139 0.60 21.04 11.25
CA ASN A 139 0.04 19.85 10.62
C ASN A 139 0.74 19.63 9.28
N LYS A 140 1.26 18.43 9.06
CA LYS A 140 1.96 18.06 7.82
C LYS A 140 1.20 16.94 7.13
N THR A 141 1.01 17.07 5.82
CA THR A 141 0.23 16.13 5.00
C THR A 141 1.16 15.27 4.17
N PHE A 142 1.24 13.97 4.47
CA PHE A 142 2.15 13.02 3.84
C PHE A 142 1.41 12.12 2.84
N LEU A 143 2.10 11.70 1.78
CA LEU A 143 1.60 10.66 0.89
C LEU A 143 1.83 9.27 1.49
N ILE A 144 0.76 8.54 1.72
CA ILE A 144 0.77 7.14 2.19
C ILE A 144 0.23 6.24 1.09
N SER A 145 0.85 5.07 0.94
CA SER A 145 0.42 4.03 0.02
C SER A 145 0.16 2.74 0.79
N LEU A 146 -1.06 2.22 0.67
CA LEU A 146 -1.35 0.83 1.01
C LEU A 146 -1.16 -0.03 -0.24
N CYS A 147 -0.43 -1.13 -0.14
CA CYS A 147 -0.18 -2.01 -1.27
C CYS A 147 -0.30 -3.49 -0.92
N ILE A 148 -1.04 -4.24 -1.73
CA ILE A 148 -1.07 -5.71 -1.68
C ILE A 148 -0.18 -6.25 -2.79
N ILE A 149 0.72 -7.18 -2.44
CA ILE A 149 1.50 -7.98 -3.40
C ILE A 149 0.91 -9.39 -3.43
N SER A 150 0.59 -9.90 -4.62
CA SER A 150 0.05 -11.25 -4.78
C SER A 150 0.40 -11.85 -6.14
N HIS A 151 0.52 -13.18 -6.19
CA HIS A 151 0.57 -13.93 -7.44
C HIS A 151 -0.78 -13.95 -8.19
N HIS A 152 -1.89 -13.70 -7.50
CA HIS A 152 -3.24 -13.80 -8.05
C HIS A 152 -3.76 -12.44 -8.52
N ALA A 153 -4.43 -12.43 -9.68
CA ALA A 153 -4.90 -11.22 -10.34
C ALA A 153 -6.27 -10.72 -9.82
N PHE A 154 -6.53 -10.78 -8.51
CA PHE A 154 -7.78 -10.31 -7.91
C PHE A 154 -7.81 -8.78 -7.74
N PHE A 155 -7.50 -8.03 -8.79
CA PHE A 155 -7.19 -6.61 -8.72
C PHE A 155 -8.32 -5.77 -8.09
N THR A 156 -9.54 -5.97 -8.56
CA THR A 156 -10.73 -5.24 -8.11
C THR A 156 -11.04 -5.56 -6.65
N SER A 157 -10.98 -6.83 -6.27
CA SER A 157 -11.23 -7.29 -4.92
C SER A 157 -10.16 -6.84 -3.93
N PHE A 158 -8.87 -6.95 -4.29
CA PHE A 158 -7.77 -6.47 -3.45
C PHE A 158 -7.80 -4.95 -3.27
N ARG A 159 -8.12 -4.20 -4.33
CA ARG A 159 -8.35 -2.75 -4.22
C ARG A 159 -9.49 -2.45 -3.25
N LYS A 160 -10.59 -3.20 -3.32
CA LYS A 160 -11.70 -3.07 -2.38
C LYS A 160 -11.28 -3.39 -0.95
N CYS A 161 -10.49 -4.44 -0.71
CA CYS A 161 -9.96 -4.76 0.61
C CYS A 161 -9.13 -3.59 1.19
N ILE A 162 -8.21 -3.02 0.39
CA ILE A 162 -7.35 -1.91 0.81
C ILE A 162 -8.17 -0.65 1.14
N ASN A 163 -9.14 -0.31 0.28
CA ASN A 163 -9.98 0.87 0.51
C ASN A 163 -10.83 0.73 1.77
N ILE A 164 -11.40 -0.46 2.02
CA ILE A 164 -12.17 -0.72 3.24
C ILE A 164 -11.25 -0.67 4.47
N LEU A 165 -10.06 -1.26 4.40
CA LEU A 165 -9.08 -1.18 5.49
C LEU A 165 -8.75 0.29 5.81
N ARG A 166 -8.48 1.10 4.78
CA ARG A 166 -8.24 2.54 4.94
C ARG A 166 -9.44 3.24 5.58
N GLU A 167 -10.65 3.01 5.08
CA GLU A 167 -11.88 3.60 5.60
C GLU A 167 -12.06 3.28 7.08
N ILE A 168 -11.87 2.01 7.48
CA ILE A 168 -11.98 1.59 8.87
C ILE A 168 -10.96 2.30 9.77
N ILE A 169 -9.72 2.50 9.30
CA ILE A 169 -8.69 3.24 10.04
C ILE A 169 -9.07 4.72 10.15
N ASP A 170 -9.52 5.33 9.05
CA ASP A 170 -9.87 6.76 8.99
C ASP A 170 -11.12 7.11 9.82
N THR A 171 -12.11 6.22 9.89
CA THR A 171 -13.39 6.46 10.58
C THR A 171 -13.51 5.76 11.94
N HIS A 172 -12.43 5.19 12.46
CA HIS A 172 -12.51 4.46 13.73
C HIS A 172 -13.00 5.38 14.87
N PRO A 173 -13.94 4.95 15.73
CA PRO A 173 -14.53 5.80 16.79
C PRO A 173 -13.52 6.48 17.71
N VAL A 174 -12.36 5.84 17.93
CA VAL A 174 -11.26 6.39 18.74
C VAL A 174 -10.73 7.70 18.13
N CYS A 175 -10.68 7.80 16.81
CA CYS A 175 -10.23 9.00 16.09
C CYS A 175 -11.18 10.21 16.29
N HIS A 176 -12.46 9.97 16.55
CA HIS A 176 -13.46 11.02 16.73
C HIS A 176 -13.37 11.72 18.09
N GLN A 177 -12.82 11.06 19.11
CA GLN A 177 -12.67 11.65 20.45
C GLN A 177 -11.61 12.76 20.46
N ASP A 178 -10.60 12.65 19.60
CA ASP A 178 -9.48 13.60 19.54
C ASP A 178 -9.54 14.54 18.31
N GLY A 179 -10.60 14.46 17.51
CA GLY A 179 -10.82 15.32 16.34
C GLY A 179 -9.76 15.17 15.24
N ASN A 180 -9.01 14.07 15.21
CA ASN A 180 -7.93 13.84 14.25
C ASN A 180 -7.87 12.36 13.82
N SER A 181 -8.32 12.09 12.59
CA SER A 181 -8.31 10.77 11.94
C SER A 181 -6.91 10.16 11.77
N SER A 182 -5.85 10.97 11.85
CA SER A 182 -4.48 10.50 11.66
C SER A 182 -3.83 9.89 12.89
N GLN A 183 -4.49 9.94 14.06
CA GLN A 183 -3.90 9.42 15.29
C GLN A 183 -3.78 7.90 15.31
N LEU A 184 -4.63 7.16 14.59
CA LEU A 184 -4.54 5.70 14.51
C LEU A 184 -3.51 5.22 13.49
N TRP A 185 -3.26 6.00 12.44
CA TRP A 185 -2.24 5.69 11.42
C TRP A 185 -0.82 5.69 12.00
N LEU A 186 -0.52 6.60 12.93
CA LEU A 186 0.80 6.73 13.51
C LEU A 186 1.25 5.48 14.31
N PRO A 187 0.51 4.98 15.31
CA PRO A 187 0.86 3.74 16.02
C PRO A 187 0.82 2.52 15.10
N LEU A 188 -0.09 2.49 14.10
CA LEU A 188 -0.10 1.43 13.08
C LEU A 188 1.16 1.45 12.21
N ILE A 189 1.75 2.62 11.94
CA ILE A 189 3.01 2.71 11.18
C ILE A 189 4.22 2.39 12.07
N GLN A 190 4.29 2.96 13.26
CA GLN A 190 5.47 2.92 14.12
C GLN A 190 5.62 1.63 14.92
N ALA A 191 4.56 0.82 15.05
CA ALA A 191 4.52 -0.36 15.92
C ALA A 191 4.97 -0.06 17.36
N SER A 192 4.76 1.17 17.83
CA SER A 192 5.17 1.62 19.15
C SER A 192 4.05 1.32 20.15
N PRO A 193 4.27 0.47 21.16
CA PRO A 193 3.28 0.23 22.19
C PRO A 193 3.15 1.48 23.06
N ASN A 194 2.00 2.15 23.00
CA ASN A 194 1.70 3.28 23.87
C ASN A 194 1.17 2.76 25.22
N GLN A 195 1.98 1.95 25.92
CA GLN A 195 1.74 1.35 27.25
C GLN A 195 0.28 1.44 27.78
N GLY A 196 -0.67 0.80 27.08
CA GLY A 196 -2.05 0.64 27.56
C GLY A 196 -3.05 1.69 27.08
N SER A 197 -2.81 2.36 25.95
CA SER A 197 -3.76 3.28 25.35
C SER A 197 -4.90 2.55 24.62
N GLN A 198 -6.07 3.18 24.49
CA GLN A 198 -7.18 2.66 23.69
C GLN A 198 -6.79 2.40 22.22
N TYR A 199 -5.76 3.10 21.72
CA TYR A 199 -5.21 2.93 20.38
C TYR A 199 -4.51 1.57 20.20
N ASP A 200 -3.83 1.06 21.22
CA ASP A 200 -3.05 -0.19 21.13
C ASP A 200 -3.97 -1.39 20.82
N GLN A 201 -5.11 -1.48 21.52
CA GLN A 201 -6.09 -2.56 21.30
C GLN A 201 -6.66 -2.56 19.89
N VAL A 202 -6.93 -1.36 19.34
CA VAL A 202 -7.47 -1.21 17.98
C VAL A 202 -6.40 -1.56 16.94
N VAL A 203 -5.16 -1.15 17.16
CA VAL A 203 -4.03 -1.51 16.28
C VAL A 203 -3.81 -3.01 16.29
N GLU A 204 -3.82 -3.67 17.45
CA GLU A 204 -3.74 -5.13 17.56
C GLU A 204 -4.87 -5.83 16.80
N GLU A 205 -6.10 -5.31 16.87
CA GLU A 205 -7.24 -5.85 16.14
C GLU A 205 -7.06 -5.72 14.62
N ILE A 206 -6.61 -4.56 14.14
CA ILE A 206 -6.30 -4.31 12.73
C ILE A 206 -5.18 -5.25 12.26
N GLU A 207 -4.10 -5.38 13.04
CA GLU A 207 -2.98 -6.27 12.72
C GLU A 207 -3.41 -7.73 12.67
N ALA A 208 -4.21 -8.18 13.65
CA ALA A 208 -4.76 -9.53 13.66
C ALA A 208 -5.65 -9.80 12.44
N TRP A 209 -6.44 -8.82 12.01
CA TRP A 209 -7.23 -8.92 10.78
C TRP A 209 -6.33 -9.00 9.55
N ILE A 210 -5.30 -8.13 9.43
CA ILE A 210 -4.33 -8.18 8.33
C ILE A 210 -3.67 -9.56 8.29
N GLU A 211 -3.21 -10.10 9.43
CA GLU A 211 -2.63 -11.43 9.48
C GLU A 211 -3.61 -12.53 9.03
N ARG A 212 -4.87 -12.47 9.47
CA ARG A 212 -5.90 -13.43 9.05
C ARG A 212 -6.18 -13.33 7.55
N PHE A 213 -6.18 -12.11 7.01
CA PHE A 213 -6.30 -11.88 5.58
C PHE A 213 -5.13 -12.50 4.80
N LEU A 214 -3.88 -12.31 5.24
CA LEU A 214 -2.72 -12.94 4.61
C LEU A 214 -2.71 -14.48 4.72
N LYS A 215 -3.24 -15.01 5.83
CA LYS A 215 -3.38 -16.45 6.07
C LYS A 215 -4.62 -17.05 5.37
N SER A 216 -5.41 -16.25 4.65
CA SER A 216 -6.61 -16.73 3.97
C SER A 216 -6.25 -17.74 2.88
N PRO A 217 -7.06 -18.81 2.71
CA PRO A 217 -6.77 -19.84 1.73
C PRO A 217 -6.84 -19.28 0.31
N THR A 218 -6.09 -19.88 -0.61
CA THR A 218 -6.22 -19.56 -2.03
C THR A 218 -7.39 -20.34 -2.63
N PRO A 219 -8.34 -19.70 -3.34
CA PRO A 219 -9.40 -20.40 -4.03
C PRO A 219 -8.84 -21.33 -5.12
N ILE A 220 -9.39 -22.54 -5.21
CA ILE A 220 -9.02 -23.52 -6.21
C ILE A 220 -9.78 -23.18 -7.50
N PRO A 221 -9.10 -22.99 -8.65
CA PRO A 221 -9.73 -22.65 -9.92
C PRO A 221 -10.94 -23.51 -10.27
N GLY A 222 -12.10 -22.87 -10.40
CA GLY A 222 -13.37 -23.52 -10.77
C GLY A 222 -13.97 -24.45 -9.71
N GLN A 223 -13.42 -24.54 -8.50
CA GLN A 223 -13.87 -25.48 -7.48
C GLN A 223 -14.31 -24.80 -6.19
N THR A 224 -13.50 -23.87 -5.68
CA THR A 224 -13.79 -23.23 -4.39
C THR A 224 -13.85 -21.72 -4.53
N ARG A 225 -14.57 -21.10 -3.60
CA ARG A 225 -14.57 -19.67 -3.35
C ARG A 225 -14.08 -19.41 -1.94
N VAL A 226 -13.50 -18.24 -1.72
CA VAL A 226 -13.01 -17.79 -0.43
C VAL A 226 -13.74 -16.51 -0.10
N GLU A 227 -14.35 -16.45 1.08
CA GLU A 227 -15.05 -15.28 1.57
C GLU A 227 -14.15 -14.57 2.58
N ILE A 228 -13.73 -13.37 2.25
CA ILE A 228 -12.93 -12.53 3.13
C ILE A 228 -13.87 -11.77 4.04
N GLU A 229 -13.92 -12.19 5.30
CA GLU A 229 -14.57 -11.44 6.37
C GLU A 229 -13.79 -10.16 6.65
N LEU A 230 -14.47 -9.03 6.56
CA LEU A 230 -13.91 -7.72 6.81
C LEU A 230 -13.94 -7.42 8.32
N LEU A 231 -13.07 -6.51 8.76
CA LEU A 231 -12.96 -6.15 10.18
C LEU A 231 -14.28 -5.55 10.71
N ASP A 232 -14.97 -4.79 9.87
CA ASP A 232 -16.30 -4.28 10.13
C ASP A 232 -17.41 -5.22 9.59
N LYS A 233 -18.51 -5.33 10.36
CA LYS A 233 -19.72 -6.09 9.99
C LYS A 233 -20.69 -5.34 9.06
N HIS A 234 -20.53 -4.04 8.84
CA HIS A 234 -21.39 -3.27 7.93
C HIS A 234 -21.10 -3.58 6.46
N HIS A 235 -19.88 -3.99 6.13
CA HIS A 235 -19.48 -4.34 4.77
C HIS A 235 -19.75 -5.81 4.45
N SER A 236 -20.32 -6.07 3.27
CA SER A 236 -20.51 -7.44 2.77
C SER A 236 -19.15 -8.14 2.56
N PRO A 237 -19.00 -9.44 2.93
CA PRO A 237 -17.78 -10.19 2.67
C PRO A 237 -17.35 -10.13 1.20
N ILE A 238 -16.04 -10.05 0.97
CA ILE A 238 -15.49 -10.04 -0.39
C ILE A 238 -15.28 -11.48 -0.85
N VAL A 239 -15.97 -11.88 -1.90
CA VAL A 239 -15.89 -13.23 -2.45
C VAL A 239 -14.82 -13.31 -3.53
N LEU A 240 -13.88 -14.23 -3.35
CA LEU A 240 -12.77 -14.50 -4.27
C LEU A 240 -12.94 -15.90 -4.85
N ALA A 241 -13.01 -16.00 -6.18
CA ALA A 241 -13.08 -17.28 -6.88
C ALA A 241 -12.27 -17.18 -8.17
N LEU A 242 -11.45 -18.20 -8.44
CA LEU A 242 -10.73 -18.28 -9.71
C LEU A 242 -11.61 -18.96 -10.76
N PRO A 243 -11.70 -18.44 -11.99
CA PRO A 243 -12.36 -19.14 -13.08
C PRO A 243 -11.64 -20.46 -13.38
N ASN A 244 -12.36 -21.41 -13.98
CA ASN A 244 -11.74 -22.65 -14.45
C ASN A 244 -10.76 -22.37 -15.62
N SER A 245 -9.82 -23.28 -15.85
CA SER A 245 -8.78 -23.15 -16.87
C SER A 245 -9.29 -23.14 -18.32
N SER A 246 -10.59 -23.38 -18.55
CA SER A 246 -11.22 -23.33 -19.87
C SER A 246 -11.94 -22.00 -20.18
N ARG A 247 -12.02 -21.08 -19.22
CA ARG A 247 -12.59 -19.74 -19.44
C ARG A 247 -11.51 -18.72 -19.76
N PHE A 248 -11.82 -17.81 -20.67
CA PHE A 248 -11.02 -16.61 -20.86
C PHE A 248 -11.02 -15.78 -19.57
N THR A 249 -9.84 -15.62 -18.97
CA THR A 249 -9.58 -14.70 -17.85
C THR A 249 -9.57 -13.27 -18.38
N LEU A 250 -10.71 -12.76 -18.84
CA LEU A 250 -10.90 -11.34 -19.19
C LEU A 250 -11.73 -10.58 -18.15
N THR A 251 -12.22 -11.28 -17.12
CA THR A 251 -13.18 -10.73 -16.15
C THR A 251 -12.61 -9.59 -15.29
N ASP A 252 -11.29 -9.53 -15.11
CA ASP A 252 -10.66 -8.53 -14.24
C ASP A 252 -9.70 -7.58 -14.97
N PHE A 253 -9.53 -7.73 -16.29
CA PHE A 253 -8.79 -6.75 -17.08
C PHE A 253 -9.79 -5.77 -17.69
N PRO A 254 -9.76 -4.47 -17.32
CA PRO A 254 -10.73 -3.50 -17.79
C PRO A 254 -10.40 -3.11 -19.23
N VAL A 255 -10.62 -4.00 -20.22
CA VAL A 255 -10.31 -3.73 -21.64
C VAL A 255 -11.02 -2.47 -22.15
N HIS A 256 -12.16 -2.11 -21.54
CA HIS A 256 -12.85 -0.85 -21.82
C HIS A 256 -12.00 0.37 -21.52
N LEU A 257 -11.16 0.34 -20.47
CA LEU A 257 -10.40 1.50 -20.01
C LEU A 257 -9.28 1.90 -21.00
N PRO A 258 -8.44 0.99 -21.53
CA PRO A 258 -7.52 1.34 -22.63
C PRO A 258 -8.23 1.87 -23.87
N VAL A 259 -9.40 1.33 -24.22
CA VAL A 259 -10.17 1.79 -25.40
C VAL A 259 -10.72 3.19 -25.17
N GLU A 260 -11.24 3.46 -23.97
CA GLU A 260 -11.77 4.76 -23.56
C GLU A 260 -10.66 5.83 -23.50
N LEU A 261 -9.51 5.50 -22.90
CA LEU A 261 -8.40 6.45 -22.71
C LEU A 261 -7.62 6.73 -23.99
N LEU A 262 -7.42 5.73 -24.86
CA LEU A 262 -6.61 5.87 -26.07
C LEU A 262 -7.46 6.23 -27.31
N GLY A 263 -8.76 5.95 -27.27
CA GLY A 263 -9.62 5.91 -28.44
C GLY A 263 -9.42 4.64 -29.28
N VAL A 264 -10.43 4.29 -30.07
CA VAL A 264 -10.47 3.02 -30.83
C VAL A 264 -9.30 2.90 -31.81
N GLU A 265 -8.96 3.96 -32.55
CA GLU A 265 -7.91 3.92 -33.56
C GLU A 265 -6.52 3.67 -32.94
N THR A 266 -6.17 4.43 -31.89
CA THR A 266 -4.90 4.26 -31.17
C THR A 266 -4.83 2.90 -30.50
N PHE A 267 -5.94 2.43 -29.90
CA PHE A 267 -6.02 1.10 -29.31
C PHE A 267 -5.73 0.01 -30.35
N ILE A 268 -6.32 0.07 -31.54
CA ILE A 268 -6.04 -0.89 -32.61
C ILE A 268 -4.57 -0.83 -33.02
N ARG A 269 -3.97 0.36 -33.17
CA ARG A 269 -2.54 0.48 -33.49
C ARG A 269 -1.66 -0.15 -32.43
N VAL A 270 -1.90 0.13 -31.15
CA VAL A 270 -1.17 -0.47 -30.03
C VAL A 270 -1.35 -1.99 -30.04
N PHE A 271 -2.57 -2.48 -30.24
CA PHE A 271 -2.88 -3.91 -30.32
C PHE A 271 -2.15 -4.58 -31.49
N THR A 272 -2.11 -3.95 -32.66
CA THR A 272 -1.32 -4.43 -33.80
C THR A 272 0.17 -4.45 -33.48
N CYS A 273 0.71 -3.41 -32.82
CA CYS A 273 2.10 -3.42 -32.36
C CYS A 273 2.38 -4.58 -31.39
N MET A 274 1.46 -4.87 -30.46
CA MET A 274 1.57 -6.02 -29.56
C MET A 274 1.57 -7.35 -30.31
N LEU A 275 0.66 -7.54 -31.28
CA LEU A 275 0.60 -8.75 -32.11
C LEU A 275 1.88 -8.96 -32.92
N LEU A 276 2.50 -7.89 -33.39
CA LEU A 276 3.75 -7.90 -34.13
C LEU A 276 5.00 -7.96 -33.24
N GLN A 277 4.83 -7.99 -31.91
CA GLN A 277 5.92 -7.94 -30.92
C GLN A 277 6.85 -6.73 -31.11
N HIS A 278 6.34 -5.63 -31.65
CA HIS A 278 7.12 -4.40 -31.80
C HIS A 278 7.32 -3.73 -30.44
N LYS A 279 8.53 -3.20 -30.21
CA LYS A 279 8.76 -2.27 -29.11
C LYS A 279 7.95 -1.01 -29.38
N TYR A 280 7.00 -0.72 -28.52
CA TYR A 280 6.27 0.53 -28.57
C TYR A 280 7.17 1.64 -28.01
N ASN A 281 7.83 2.39 -28.90
CA ASN A 281 8.51 3.63 -28.53
C ASN A 281 7.48 4.76 -28.67
N ARG A 282 7.29 5.51 -27.59
CA ARG A 282 6.44 6.70 -27.55
C ARG A 282 7.08 7.85 -28.32
#